data_AF-A0A7S1EGG5-F1
#
_entry.id   AF-A0A7S1EGG5-F1
#
_cell.length_a   1.000
_cell.length_b   1.000
_cell.length_c   1.000
_cell.angle_alpha   90.00
_cell.angle_beta   90.00
_cell.angle_gamma   90.00
#
_symmetry.space_group_name_H-M   'P 1'
#
loop_
_entity.id
_entity.type
_entity.pdbx_description
1 polymer ?
#
loop_
_entity_poly.entity_id
_entity_poly.type
_entity_poly.pdbx_seq_one_letter_code
_entity_poly.pdbx_strand_id
1 'polypeptide(L)'
;DGELGPPYAFFPVGWGLGEPVAPDPSASLEEKDAYATMLSEWSPADSAGEVFKLYWDVRADKQQAFDMLAFVEDGGFIDEQTDRVEVEMVTFNPNVNHFTLLKFVYDWTSGGNVQWDWAMRSVYMDTYSGTHGAAQLGVEMICVLLLALSCLAQARDLVTAFRTFTVYKFVSSPGNWFDLAHIALMWAAWLMWAVHFQRTNSFTMRDHYPVLSDPGADCRFFAVNSTAEADFLDMARHVEGASESLAQYSAVTSTVVTLFILRAVKSMDFQAHLGLLSRTLSATINDLAHFFFVWLVVMLSYAASGVQLFGHAMDSVSTLTKAMVFLFYQTVALDPTVFYDQFKHAAPYWVFQLWLWSFLFVVWLIMFNVLVSILIDGYVKVKEESGQARGLFEEVGDHITHAFRSLTSSKSAFMSDSQVMACLLAQKGGMPSTRQLREVLLSSISDSVTVRLKGGVEIDEGTMVSLTTEPPVAHEESRQQFLDFSMPLGEADGAGA
;
A
#
# COMPACT_ATOMS: atom_id res chain seq x y z
N ASP A 1 -20.84 40.86 1.34
CA ASP A 1 -21.20 39.51 1.78
C ASP A 1 -20.95 38.49 0.69
N GLY A 2 -19.93 37.66 0.91
CA GLY A 2 -19.71 36.45 0.13
C GLY A 2 -18.42 36.44 -0.69
N GLU A 3 -17.28 36.15 -0.07
CA GLU A 3 -16.17 35.45 -0.73
C GLU A 3 -15.64 34.38 0.23
N LEU A 4 -16.01 33.13 -0.07
CA LEU A 4 -15.39 31.91 0.43
C LEU A 4 -14.05 31.78 -0.27
N GLY A 5 -12.95 31.76 0.51
CA GLY A 5 -11.61 31.54 -0.01
C GLY A 5 -11.46 30.17 -0.68
N PRO A 6 -10.52 30.03 -1.63
CA PRO A 6 -10.25 28.72 -2.22
C PRO A 6 -9.51 27.81 -1.21
N PRO A 7 -9.75 26.49 -1.29
CA PRO A 7 -9.16 25.51 -0.40
C PRO A 7 -7.71 25.21 -0.79
N TYR A 8 -6.91 24.83 0.20
CA TYR A 8 -5.57 24.24 0.07
C TYR A 8 -5.51 23.26 -1.11
N ALA A 9 -4.83 23.68 -2.18
CA ALA A 9 -4.46 22.80 -3.27
C ALA A 9 -3.21 22.01 -2.87
N PHE A 10 -3.40 20.71 -2.63
CA PHE A 10 -2.35 19.73 -2.85
C PHE A 10 -1.85 19.92 -4.30
N PHE A 11 -0.59 20.30 -4.49
CA PHE A 11 0.00 20.36 -5.83
C PHE A 11 0.09 18.95 -6.42
N PRO A 12 -0.58 18.64 -7.54
CA PRO A 12 -0.24 17.46 -8.30
C PRO A 12 1.06 17.73 -9.04
N VAL A 13 2.03 16.82 -8.86
CA VAL A 13 3.24 16.69 -9.66
C VAL A 13 2.87 16.84 -11.14
N GLY A 14 3.37 17.89 -11.77
CA GLY A 14 3.04 18.26 -13.14
C GLY A 14 3.43 17.17 -14.13
N TRP A 15 2.43 16.59 -14.78
CA TRP A 15 2.60 15.76 -15.97
C TRP A 15 2.92 16.66 -17.18
N GLY A 16 4.11 16.50 -17.76
CA GLY A 16 4.26 16.42 -19.22
C GLY A 16 4.06 17.68 -20.08
N LEU A 17 4.51 18.85 -19.64
CA LEU A 17 4.94 19.89 -20.59
C LEU A 17 6.46 19.91 -20.58
N GLY A 18 7.07 19.52 -21.70
CA GLY A 18 8.53 19.42 -21.84
C GLY A 18 9.21 20.73 -21.45
N GLU A 19 10.27 20.64 -20.66
CA GLU A 19 11.10 21.78 -20.29
C GLU A 19 11.73 22.41 -21.54
N PRO A 20 11.85 23.75 -21.59
CA PRO A 20 12.46 24.42 -22.72
C PRO A 20 13.97 24.08 -22.76
N VAL A 21 14.39 23.44 -23.86
CA VAL A 21 15.79 23.09 -24.14
C VAL A 21 16.59 24.37 -24.38
N ALA A 22 17.75 24.49 -23.75
CA ALA A 22 18.62 25.65 -23.91
C ALA A 22 19.00 25.87 -25.40
N PRO A 23 18.95 27.11 -25.91
CA PRO A 23 19.30 27.39 -27.30
C PRO A 23 20.79 27.14 -27.54
N ASP A 24 21.12 26.67 -28.74
CA ASP A 24 22.51 26.48 -29.21
C ASP A 24 23.34 27.76 -28.98
N PRO A 25 24.61 27.69 -28.58
CA PRO A 25 25.47 28.87 -28.43
C PRO A 25 25.52 29.77 -29.68
N SER A 26 25.28 29.21 -30.87
CA SER A 26 25.17 29.93 -32.15
C SER A 26 23.80 30.57 -32.44
N ALA A 27 22.80 30.37 -31.57
CA ALA A 27 21.46 30.92 -31.73
C ALA A 27 21.43 32.45 -31.70
N SER A 28 20.45 33.01 -32.40
CA SER A 28 20.25 34.45 -32.54
C SER A 28 19.89 35.10 -31.19
N LEU A 29 20.14 36.41 -31.06
CA LEU A 29 19.81 37.17 -29.84
C LEU A 29 18.30 37.11 -29.55
N GLU A 30 17.45 37.15 -30.58
CA GLU A 30 15.99 37.03 -30.42
C GLU A 30 15.56 35.66 -29.88
N GLU A 31 16.25 34.57 -30.25
CA GLU A 31 15.96 33.23 -29.71
C GLU A 31 16.41 33.08 -28.26
N LYS A 32 17.53 33.73 -27.87
CA LYS A 32 18.02 33.76 -26.48
C LYS A 32 17.10 34.59 -25.59
N ASP A 33 16.57 35.70 -26.10
CA ASP A 33 15.60 36.54 -25.38
C ASP A 33 14.23 35.86 -25.27
N ALA A 34 13.79 35.15 -26.32
CA ALA A 34 12.57 34.35 -26.27
C ALA A 34 12.70 33.18 -25.26
N TYR A 35 13.87 32.54 -25.20
CA TYR A 35 14.18 31.52 -24.20
C TYR A 35 14.19 32.08 -22.78
N ALA A 36 14.80 33.25 -22.56
CA ALA A 36 14.79 33.94 -21.27
C ALA A 36 13.37 34.33 -20.81
N THR A 37 12.52 34.72 -21.75
CA THR A 37 11.11 35.06 -21.49
C THR A 37 10.30 33.80 -21.14
N MET A 38 10.50 32.69 -21.86
CA MET A 38 9.89 31.39 -21.53
C MET A 38 10.34 30.85 -20.16
N LEU A 39 11.61 31.05 -19.79
CA LEU A 39 12.13 30.70 -18.46
C LEU A 39 11.46 31.49 -17.34
N SER A 40 11.11 32.76 -17.58
CA SER A 40 10.37 33.55 -16.59
C SER A 40 8.91 33.11 -16.41
N GLU A 41 8.31 32.49 -17.43
CA GLU A 41 6.94 31.93 -17.36
C GLU A 41 6.86 30.54 -16.73
N TRP A 42 7.95 29.76 -16.74
CA TRP A 42 8.00 28.41 -16.17
C TRP A 42 8.25 28.38 -14.64
N SER A 43 8.79 29.47 -14.08
CA SER A 43 8.87 29.64 -12.63
C SER A 43 7.46 29.94 -12.07
N PRO A 44 7.02 29.31 -10.95
CA PRO A 44 5.71 29.58 -10.37
C PRO A 44 5.54 31.09 -10.16
N ALA A 45 4.54 31.66 -10.83
CA ALA A 45 4.34 33.09 -11.00
C ALA A 45 3.90 33.87 -9.74
N ASP A 46 4.20 33.39 -8.53
CA ASP A 46 3.85 34.06 -7.27
C ASP A 46 5.05 34.71 -6.55
N SER A 47 6.28 34.69 -7.10
CA SER A 47 7.42 35.35 -6.44
C SER A 47 8.52 35.85 -7.38
N ALA A 48 8.18 36.33 -8.58
CA ALA A 48 9.17 36.89 -9.51
C ALA A 48 9.57 38.36 -9.18
N GLY A 49 8.94 38.99 -8.18
CA GLY A 49 9.09 40.43 -7.92
C GLY A 49 10.13 40.86 -6.88
N GLU A 50 10.39 40.06 -5.83
CA GLU A 50 11.07 40.56 -4.62
C GLU A 50 12.05 39.53 -4.00
N VAL A 51 12.80 38.78 -4.81
CA VAL A 51 13.83 37.86 -4.30
C VAL A 51 15.21 38.51 -4.43
N PHE A 52 15.78 38.94 -3.31
CA PHE A 52 17.17 39.40 -3.25
C PHE A 52 18.12 38.20 -3.19
N LYS A 53 19.07 38.13 -4.14
CA LYS A 53 20.07 37.07 -4.21
C LYS A 53 21.43 37.60 -3.83
N LEU A 54 22.09 36.90 -2.91
CA LEU A 54 23.46 37.16 -2.52
C LEU A 54 24.30 35.93 -2.87
N TYR A 55 25.39 36.14 -3.61
CA TYR A 55 26.30 35.09 -4.01
C TYR A 55 27.56 35.10 -3.13
N TRP A 56 27.89 33.95 -2.54
CA TRP A 56 29.18 33.73 -1.89
C TRP A 56 30.13 33.04 -2.88
N ASP A 57 31.22 33.71 -3.21
CA ASP A 57 32.31 33.08 -3.96
C ASP A 57 33.01 32.06 -3.05
N VAL A 58 33.05 30.80 -3.50
CA VAL A 58 33.69 29.68 -2.78
C VAL A 58 35.18 29.93 -2.51
N ARG A 59 35.80 30.86 -3.25
CA ARG A 59 37.21 31.25 -3.08
C ARG A 59 37.45 32.29 -1.99
N ALA A 60 36.40 32.80 -1.35
CA ALA A 60 36.54 33.74 -0.24
C ALA A 60 37.32 33.11 0.92
N ASP A 61 38.36 33.80 1.40
CA ASP A 61 39.00 33.41 2.65
C ASP A 61 38.03 33.63 3.83
N LYS A 62 38.27 32.95 4.94
CA LYS A 62 37.45 33.06 6.16
C LYS A 62 37.26 34.52 6.58
N GLN A 63 38.32 35.33 6.57
CA GLN A 63 38.22 36.74 6.94
C GLN A 63 37.34 37.52 5.96
N GLN A 64 37.53 37.32 4.66
CA GLN A 64 36.72 37.98 3.62
C GLN A 64 35.25 37.58 3.71
N ALA A 65 34.94 36.32 4.01
CA ALA A 65 33.57 35.88 4.21
C ALA A 65 32.91 36.53 5.43
N PHE A 66 33.66 36.74 6.53
CA PHE A 66 33.16 37.49 7.70
C PHE A 66 32.97 38.97 7.38
N ASP A 67 33.89 39.58 6.64
CA ASP A 67 33.75 40.98 6.22
C ASP A 67 32.53 41.15 5.30
N MET A 68 32.25 40.17 4.44
CA MET A 68 31.06 40.14 3.59
C MET A 68 29.78 39.99 4.41
N LEU A 69 29.78 39.11 5.41
CA LEU A 69 28.66 38.92 6.33
C LEU A 69 28.37 40.18 7.13
N ALA A 70 29.40 40.83 7.67
CA ALA A 70 29.27 42.09 8.40
C ALA A 70 28.67 43.19 7.52
N PHE A 71 29.10 43.28 6.26
CA PHE A 71 28.51 44.24 5.31
C PHE A 71 27.02 43.97 5.04
N VAL A 72 26.64 42.69 4.94
CA VAL A 72 25.25 42.26 4.70
C VAL A 72 24.37 42.53 5.93
N GLU A 73 24.92 42.34 7.13
CA GLU A 73 24.29 42.68 8.40
C GLU A 73 24.11 44.19 8.55
N ASP A 74 25.17 44.98 8.34
CA ASP A 74 25.14 46.45 8.38
C ASP A 74 24.22 47.05 7.30
N GLY A 75 24.11 46.36 6.15
CA GLY A 75 23.24 46.73 5.04
C GLY A 75 21.77 46.41 5.26
N GLY A 76 21.40 45.73 6.35
CA GLY A 76 20.02 45.36 6.65
C GLY A 76 19.41 44.42 5.61
N PHE A 77 20.21 43.50 5.05
CA PHE A 77 19.74 42.56 4.02
C PHE A 77 18.59 41.67 4.50
N ILE A 78 18.57 41.36 5.80
CA ILE A 78 17.43 40.75 6.48
C ILE A 78 16.81 41.84 7.33
N ASP A 79 15.53 42.10 7.10
CA ASP A 79 14.76 43.14 7.77
C ASP A 79 13.43 42.60 8.32
N GLU A 80 12.60 43.49 8.87
CA GLU A 80 11.28 43.14 9.42
C GLU A 80 10.27 42.67 8.36
N GLN A 81 10.56 42.88 7.06
CA GLN A 81 9.71 42.46 5.94
C GLN A 81 10.16 41.13 5.34
N THR A 82 11.26 40.57 5.85
CA THR A 82 11.81 39.31 5.34
C THR A 82 10.96 38.13 5.81
N ASP A 83 10.19 37.56 4.89
CA ASP A 83 9.33 36.40 5.18
C ASP A 83 10.11 35.07 5.14
N ARG A 84 11.10 34.96 4.25
CA ARG A 84 11.81 33.70 3.98
C ARG A 84 13.26 33.93 3.56
N VAL A 85 14.16 33.15 4.12
CA VAL A 85 15.58 33.10 3.73
C VAL A 85 15.93 31.69 3.31
N GLU A 86 16.49 31.57 2.11
CA GLU A 86 16.99 30.29 1.57
C GLU A 86 18.50 30.34 1.42
N VAL A 87 19.18 29.32 1.96
CA VAL A 87 20.63 29.14 1.79
C VAL A 87 20.85 27.86 1.00
N GLU A 88 21.38 28.01 -0.21
CA GLU A 88 21.64 26.89 -1.13
C GLU A 88 23.14 26.71 -1.34
N MET A 89 23.61 25.47 -1.22
CA MET A 89 25.00 25.10 -1.43
C MET A 89 25.09 23.81 -2.24
N VAL A 90 25.85 23.85 -3.33
CA VAL A 90 26.18 22.67 -4.14
C VAL A 90 27.58 22.21 -3.80
N THR A 91 27.71 20.95 -3.40
CA THR A 91 28.99 20.31 -3.10
C THR A 91 29.21 19.12 -4.05
N PHE A 92 30.47 18.84 -4.36
CA PHE A 92 30.83 17.71 -5.22
C PHE A 92 31.86 16.82 -4.51
N ASN A 93 31.59 15.52 -4.46
CA ASN A 93 32.52 14.53 -3.94
C ASN A 93 33.16 13.74 -5.09
N PRO A 94 34.44 13.97 -5.42
CA PRO A 94 35.09 13.33 -6.57
C PRO A 94 35.34 11.82 -6.39
N ASN A 95 35.46 11.33 -5.15
CA ASN A 95 35.75 9.91 -4.90
C ASN A 95 34.55 9.01 -5.23
N VAL A 96 33.34 9.54 -5.00
CA VAL A 96 32.07 8.83 -5.28
C VAL A 96 31.42 9.37 -6.56
N ASN A 97 31.87 10.52 -7.07
CA ASN A 97 31.32 11.26 -8.21
C ASN A 97 29.83 11.66 -7.99
N HIS A 98 29.51 12.12 -6.78
CA HIS A 98 28.17 12.58 -6.40
C HIS A 98 28.15 14.11 -6.25
N PHE A 99 27.13 14.74 -6.81
CA PHE A 99 26.73 16.10 -6.45
C PHE A 99 25.75 16.05 -5.28
N THR A 100 25.86 16.99 -4.37
CA THR A 100 24.93 17.15 -3.25
C THR A 100 24.50 18.60 -3.15
N LEU A 101 23.19 18.81 -3.28
CA LEU A 101 22.52 20.08 -3.01
C LEU A 101 22.08 20.10 -1.54
N LEU A 102 22.52 21.12 -0.82
CA LEU A 102 22.09 21.43 0.54
C LEU A 102 21.26 22.70 0.47
N LYS A 103 20.02 22.63 0.94
CA LYS A 103 19.10 23.76 1.02
C LYS A 103 18.62 23.92 2.45
N PHE A 104 18.89 25.07 3.05
CA PHE A 104 18.32 25.47 4.34
C PHE A 104 17.25 26.51 4.09
N VAL A 105 16.07 26.32 4.67
CA VAL A 105 14.94 27.23 4.54
C VAL A 105 14.60 27.75 5.93
N TYR A 106 14.56 29.06 6.08
CA TYR A 106 14.15 29.75 7.29
C TYR A 106 12.88 30.54 6.95
N ASP A 107 11.77 30.16 7.56
CA ASP A 107 10.46 30.79 7.39
C ASP A 107 10.08 31.56 8.65
N TRP A 108 9.82 32.86 8.50
CA TRP A 108 9.29 33.69 9.58
C TRP A 108 7.77 33.49 9.67
N THR A 109 7.31 33.10 10.85
CA THR A 109 5.87 33.06 11.13
C THR A 109 5.37 34.45 11.52
N SER A 110 4.09 34.75 11.28
CA SER A 110 3.46 36.00 11.69
C SER A 110 3.51 36.28 13.20
N GLY A 111 3.78 35.25 14.02
CA GLY A 111 4.02 35.36 15.45
C GLY A 111 5.47 35.72 15.84
N GLY A 112 6.36 35.97 14.87
CA GLY A 112 7.77 36.29 15.09
C GLY A 112 8.67 35.09 15.42
N ASN A 113 8.15 33.87 15.35
CA ASN A 113 8.95 32.66 15.50
C ASN A 113 9.58 32.28 14.15
N VAL A 114 10.85 31.89 14.15
CA VAL A 114 11.56 31.42 12.96
C VAL A 114 11.54 29.90 12.94
N GLN A 115 10.79 29.34 11.99
CA GLN A 115 10.84 27.91 11.71
C GLN A 115 11.93 27.65 10.68
N TRP A 116 12.68 26.58 10.84
CA TRP A 116 13.72 26.23 9.88
C TRP A 116 13.63 24.77 9.50
N ASP A 117 13.90 24.50 8.23
CA ASP A 117 13.95 23.17 7.65
C ASP A 117 15.19 23.03 6.77
N TRP A 118 15.61 21.80 6.52
CA TRP A 118 16.77 21.51 5.71
C TRP A 118 16.49 20.34 4.77
N ALA A 119 16.99 20.46 3.54
CA ALA A 119 16.95 19.42 2.54
C ALA A 119 18.37 19.15 2.05
N MET A 120 18.80 17.90 2.19
CA MET A 120 20.02 17.40 1.56
C MET A 120 19.61 16.42 0.48
N ARG A 121 19.96 16.72 -0.77
CA ARG A 121 19.68 15.84 -1.90
C ARG A 121 20.94 15.58 -2.69
N SER A 122 21.25 14.30 -2.88
CA SER A 122 22.44 13.87 -3.63
C SER A 122 22.04 13.21 -4.93
N VAL A 123 22.82 13.43 -5.98
CA VAL A 123 22.60 12.85 -7.31
C VAL A 123 23.91 12.41 -7.93
N TYR A 124 23.85 11.25 -8.59
CA TYR A 124 24.94 10.70 -9.37
C TYR A 124 24.69 11.00 -10.86
N MET A 125 25.59 11.72 -11.51
CA MET A 125 25.37 12.15 -12.90
C MET A 125 25.73 11.07 -13.93
N ASP A 126 26.73 10.23 -13.65
CA ASP A 126 27.23 9.23 -14.60
C ASP A 126 26.62 7.84 -14.42
N THR A 127 25.28 7.74 -14.54
CA THR A 127 24.49 6.57 -14.14
C THR A 127 25.01 5.19 -14.61
N TYR A 128 25.53 5.07 -15.84
CA TYR A 128 25.99 3.79 -16.39
C TYR A 128 27.51 3.65 -16.48
N SER A 129 28.27 4.47 -15.75
CA SER A 129 29.74 4.36 -15.76
C SER A 129 30.26 3.22 -14.87
N GLY A 130 31.40 2.64 -15.25
CA GLY A 130 32.05 1.57 -14.50
C GLY A 130 31.36 0.19 -14.58
N THR A 131 31.86 -0.75 -13.77
CA THR A 131 31.35 -2.14 -13.73
C THR A 131 29.97 -2.24 -13.08
N HIS A 132 29.71 -1.42 -12.06
CA HIS A 132 28.41 -1.35 -11.39
C HIS A 132 27.32 -0.80 -12.32
N GLY A 133 27.62 0.25 -13.11
CA GLY A 133 26.68 0.80 -14.09
C GLY A 133 26.28 -0.20 -15.17
N ALA A 134 27.24 -0.99 -15.68
CA ALA A 134 26.95 -2.06 -16.64
C ALA A 134 26.06 -3.17 -16.05
N ALA A 135 26.30 -3.56 -14.80
CA ALA A 135 25.47 -4.54 -14.10
C ALA A 135 24.04 -4.00 -13.86
N GLN A 136 23.91 -2.73 -13.47
CA GLN A 136 22.63 -2.05 -13.30
C GLN A 136 21.82 -2.04 -14.61
N LEU A 137 22.45 -1.63 -15.73
CA LEU A 137 21.81 -1.68 -17.05
C LEU A 137 21.30 -3.10 -17.39
N GLY A 138 22.10 -4.12 -17.09
CA GLY A 138 21.71 -5.52 -17.30
C GLY A 138 20.44 -5.91 -16.52
N VAL A 139 20.36 -5.52 -15.24
CA VAL A 139 19.19 -5.77 -14.39
C VAL A 139 17.97 -4.97 -14.88
N GLU A 140 18.16 -3.72 -15.27
CA GLU A 140 17.11 -2.87 -15.82
C GLU A 140 16.50 -3.46 -17.09
N MET A 141 17.33 -3.98 -18.00
CA MET A 141 16.86 -4.66 -19.21
C MET A 141 16.02 -5.92 -18.89
N ILE A 142 16.40 -6.67 -17.85
CA ILE A 142 15.61 -7.80 -17.36
C ILE A 142 14.28 -7.32 -16.77
N CYS A 143 14.27 -6.23 -15.98
CA CYS A 143 13.05 -5.65 -15.43
C CYS A 143 12.09 -5.17 -16.53
N VAL A 144 12.59 -4.51 -17.58
CA VAL A 144 11.78 -4.09 -18.73
C VAL A 144 11.23 -5.30 -19.49
N LEU A 145 12.02 -6.37 -19.65
CA LEU A 145 11.56 -7.62 -20.25
C LEU A 145 10.43 -8.26 -19.43
N LEU A 146 10.56 -8.31 -18.10
CA LEU A 146 9.52 -8.84 -17.20
C LEU A 146 8.26 -7.96 -17.22
N LEU A 147 8.41 -6.64 -17.32
CA LEU A 147 7.29 -5.71 -17.50
C LEU A 147 6.57 -5.98 -18.83
N ALA A 148 7.31 -6.18 -19.92
CA ALA A 148 6.73 -6.52 -21.23
C ALA A 148 5.97 -7.85 -21.19
N LEU A 149 6.54 -8.88 -20.56
CA LEU A 149 5.86 -10.17 -20.35
C LEU A 149 4.58 -10.02 -19.52
N SER A 150 4.61 -9.18 -18.47
CA SER A 150 3.45 -8.88 -17.63
C SER A 150 2.34 -8.16 -18.41
N CYS A 151 2.72 -7.24 -19.30
CA CYS A 151 1.78 -6.57 -20.21
C CYS A 151 1.15 -7.56 -21.19
N LEU A 152 1.94 -8.48 -21.77
CA LEU A 152 1.44 -9.53 -22.66
C LEU A 152 0.48 -10.48 -21.95
N ALA A 153 0.77 -10.85 -20.69
CA ALA A 153 -0.12 -11.67 -19.87
C ALA A 153 -1.48 -10.98 -19.66
N GLN A 154 -1.47 -9.72 -19.24
CA GLN A 154 -2.71 -8.93 -19.07
C GLN A 154 -3.47 -8.71 -20.40
N ALA A 155 -2.75 -8.45 -21.50
CA ALA A 155 -3.36 -8.33 -22.81
C ALA A 155 -4.03 -9.64 -23.25
N ARG A 156 -3.41 -10.79 -22.99
CA ARG A 156 -4.01 -12.11 -23.25
C ARG A 156 -5.28 -12.31 -22.43
N ASP A 157 -5.29 -11.94 -21.15
CA ASP A 157 -6.46 -12.08 -20.28
C ASP A 157 -7.61 -11.19 -20.78
N LEU A 158 -7.29 -9.97 -21.18
CA LEU A 158 -8.25 -9.03 -21.77
C LEU A 158 -8.81 -9.55 -23.11
N VAL A 159 -7.95 -10.04 -24.01
CA VAL A 159 -8.37 -10.65 -25.30
C VAL A 159 -9.25 -11.87 -25.07
N THR A 160 -8.92 -12.69 -24.06
CA THR A 160 -9.74 -13.85 -23.69
C THR A 160 -11.12 -13.40 -23.22
N ALA A 161 -11.18 -12.38 -22.36
CA ALA A 161 -12.45 -11.81 -21.88
C ALA A 161 -13.30 -11.20 -23.00
N PHE A 162 -12.68 -10.56 -24.00
CA PHE A 162 -13.37 -10.08 -25.20
C PHE A 162 -13.92 -11.23 -26.05
N ARG A 163 -13.11 -12.29 -26.27
CA ARG A 163 -13.52 -13.47 -27.05
C ARG A 163 -14.67 -14.24 -26.40
N THR A 164 -14.69 -14.32 -25.07
CA THR A 164 -15.75 -15.01 -24.33
C THR A 164 -16.95 -14.11 -24.00
N PHE A 165 -16.97 -12.84 -24.46
CA PHE A 165 -17.98 -11.83 -24.13
C PHE A 165 -18.20 -11.64 -22.61
N THR A 166 -17.19 -11.93 -21.78
CA THR A 166 -17.24 -11.80 -20.32
C THR A 166 -16.46 -10.58 -19.82
N VAL A 167 -16.43 -9.49 -20.61
CA VAL A 167 -15.71 -8.25 -20.28
C VAL A 167 -16.25 -7.63 -18.98
N TYR A 168 -17.55 -7.76 -18.72
CA TYR A 168 -18.16 -7.28 -17.47
C TYR A 168 -17.52 -7.90 -16.23
N LYS A 169 -17.21 -9.21 -16.25
CA LYS A 169 -16.55 -9.88 -15.13
C LYS A 169 -15.12 -9.38 -14.91
N PHE A 170 -14.42 -9.03 -16.00
CA PHE A 170 -13.07 -8.48 -15.92
C PHE A 170 -13.10 -7.08 -15.27
N VAL A 171 -13.99 -6.21 -15.72
CA VAL A 171 -14.12 -4.83 -15.22
C VAL A 171 -14.68 -4.77 -13.80
N SER A 172 -15.53 -5.72 -13.42
CA SER A 172 -16.11 -5.78 -12.08
C SER A 172 -15.16 -6.36 -11.02
N SER A 173 -14.03 -6.97 -11.39
CA SER A 173 -13.08 -7.58 -10.46
C SER A 173 -12.09 -6.53 -9.91
N PRO A 174 -12.10 -6.22 -8.59
CA PRO A 174 -11.16 -5.26 -8.00
C PRO A 174 -9.70 -5.71 -8.14
N GLY A 175 -9.46 -7.02 -8.14
CA GLY A 175 -8.12 -7.59 -8.28
C GLY A 175 -7.47 -7.27 -9.62
N ASN A 176 -8.25 -7.17 -10.70
CA ASN A 176 -7.72 -6.87 -12.04
C ASN A 176 -7.34 -5.40 -12.16
N TRP A 177 -8.12 -4.50 -11.56
CA TRP A 177 -7.78 -3.09 -11.45
C TRP A 177 -6.50 -2.86 -10.65
N PHE A 178 -6.32 -3.60 -9.56
CA PHE A 178 -5.07 -3.57 -8.79
C PHE A 178 -3.86 -3.98 -9.64
N ASP A 179 -3.98 -5.09 -10.37
CA ASP A 179 -2.91 -5.59 -11.24
C ASP A 179 -2.62 -4.63 -12.41
N LEU A 180 -3.63 -3.93 -12.93
CA LEU A 180 -3.48 -2.91 -13.98
C LEU A 180 -2.83 -1.63 -13.45
N ALA A 181 -3.25 -1.16 -12.27
CA ALA A 181 -2.67 0.00 -11.61
C ALA A 181 -1.18 -0.21 -11.30
N HIS A 182 -0.81 -1.41 -10.86
CA HIS A 182 0.58 -1.77 -10.62
C HIS A 182 1.43 -1.70 -11.90
N ILE A 183 0.95 -2.27 -13.01
CA ILE A 183 1.64 -2.21 -14.31
C ILE A 183 1.73 -0.75 -14.82
N ALA A 184 0.68 0.04 -14.65
CA ALA A 184 0.68 1.46 -15.03
C ALA A 184 1.74 2.25 -14.25
N LEU A 185 1.85 2.01 -12.93
CA LEU A 185 2.89 2.63 -12.09
C LEU A 185 4.31 2.16 -12.46
N MET A 186 4.48 0.90 -12.88
CA MET A 186 5.77 0.43 -13.40
C MET A 186 6.18 1.16 -14.69
N TRP A 187 5.24 1.41 -15.60
CA TRP A 187 5.50 2.22 -16.80
C TRP A 187 5.80 3.69 -16.45
N ALA A 188 5.07 4.26 -15.49
CA ALA A 188 5.36 5.61 -15.00
C ALA A 188 6.77 5.71 -14.39
N ALA A 189 7.18 4.72 -13.59
CA ALA A 189 8.53 4.65 -13.03
C ALA A 189 9.60 4.56 -14.14
N TRP A 190 9.37 3.76 -15.18
CA TRP A 190 10.29 3.67 -16.31
C TRP A 190 10.38 4.99 -17.10
N LEU A 191 9.25 5.67 -17.32
CA LEU A 191 9.22 6.99 -17.96
C LEU A 191 9.98 8.03 -17.14
N MET A 192 9.77 8.06 -15.82
CA MET A 192 10.49 8.96 -14.91
C MET A 192 11.99 8.66 -14.91
N TRP A 193 12.39 7.39 -14.97
CA TRP A 193 13.78 7.00 -15.12
C TRP A 193 14.38 7.49 -16.44
N ALA A 194 13.66 7.36 -17.55
CA ALA A 194 14.10 7.86 -18.86
C ALA A 194 14.30 9.39 -18.86
N VAL A 195 13.39 10.13 -18.20
CA VAL A 195 13.52 11.59 -18.01
C VAL A 195 14.73 11.92 -17.14
N HIS A 196 14.91 11.22 -16.01
CA HIS A 196 16.07 11.39 -15.14
C HIS A 196 17.38 11.14 -15.90
N PHE A 197 17.46 10.04 -16.64
CA PHE A 197 18.61 9.67 -17.45
C PHE A 197 18.91 10.71 -18.55
N GLN A 198 17.88 11.25 -19.20
CA GLN A 198 18.07 12.31 -20.18
C GLN A 198 18.64 13.58 -19.54
N ARG A 199 18.15 13.97 -18.36
CA ARG A 199 18.66 15.13 -17.62
C ARG A 199 20.11 14.95 -17.21
N THR A 200 20.46 13.79 -16.63
CA THR A 200 21.85 13.51 -16.21
C THR A 200 22.80 13.42 -17.39
N ASN A 201 22.41 12.78 -18.49
CA ASN A 201 23.25 12.66 -19.69
C ASN A 201 23.40 14.00 -20.47
N SER A 202 22.43 14.91 -20.35
CA SER A 202 22.54 16.25 -20.91
C SER A 202 23.47 17.17 -20.11
N PHE A 203 23.73 16.83 -18.85
CA PHE A 203 24.57 17.62 -17.96
C PHE A 203 26.04 17.34 -18.25
N THR A 204 26.74 18.36 -18.72
CA THR A 204 28.21 18.35 -18.81
C THR A 204 28.78 19.48 -17.96
N MET A 205 29.81 19.18 -17.19
CA MET A 205 30.49 20.20 -16.39
C MET A 205 31.24 21.12 -17.36
N ARG A 206 30.82 22.38 -17.48
CA ARG A 206 31.48 23.37 -18.34
C ARG A 206 32.84 23.78 -17.74
N ASP A 207 33.88 23.80 -18.55
CA ASP A 207 35.25 24.15 -18.12
C ASP A 207 35.40 25.60 -17.63
N HIS A 208 34.42 26.47 -17.93
CA HIS A 208 34.41 27.88 -17.54
C HIS A 208 33.79 28.17 -16.17
N TYR A 209 33.37 27.15 -15.41
CA TYR A 209 32.96 27.39 -14.04
C TYR A 209 34.15 28.00 -13.28
N PRO A 210 33.99 29.17 -12.63
CA PRO A 210 35.11 29.95 -12.09
C PRO A 210 35.93 29.22 -11.01
N VAL A 211 35.40 28.12 -10.45
CA VAL A 211 36.09 27.23 -9.51
C VAL A 211 36.99 26.20 -10.22
N LEU A 212 36.69 25.83 -11.46
CA LEU A 212 37.41 24.82 -12.25
C LEU A 212 38.42 25.43 -13.23
N SER A 213 38.09 26.58 -13.83
CA SER A 213 38.90 27.19 -14.89
C SER A 213 40.22 27.78 -14.37
N ASP A 214 40.22 28.35 -13.16
CA ASP A 214 41.39 28.93 -12.52
C ASP A 214 41.29 28.83 -10.98
N PRO A 215 41.81 27.74 -10.38
CA PRO A 215 41.80 27.54 -8.94
C PRO A 215 42.60 28.59 -8.15
N GLY A 216 43.45 29.39 -8.80
CA GLY A 216 44.29 30.41 -8.18
C GLY A 216 43.78 31.83 -8.30
N ALA A 217 42.63 32.05 -8.96
CA ALA A 217 42.06 33.38 -9.14
C ALA A 217 41.51 33.95 -7.81
N ASP A 218 41.66 35.27 -7.64
CA ASP A 218 41.21 35.98 -6.45
C ASP A 218 39.68 35.89 -6.25
N CYS A 219 39.26 35.92 -4.98
CA CYS A 219 37.86 36.01 -4.59
C CYS A 219 37.21 37.27 -5.18
N ARG A 220 36.03 37.12 -5.78
CA ARG A 220 35.23 38.26 -6.24
C ARG A 220 34.41 38.82 -5.08
N PHE A 221 35.00 39.75 -4.33
CA PHE A 221 34.33 40.46 -3.24
C PHE A 221 33.27 41.42 -3.79
N PHE A 222 32.00 41.03 -3.76
CA PHE A 222 30.84 41.75 -4.33
C PHE A 222 30.93 42.10 -5.83
N ALA A 223 31.97 41.61 -6.53
CA ALA A 223 32.16 41.86 -7.95
C ALA A 223 31.27 40.93 -8.77
N VAL A 224 30.19 41.49 -9.30
CA VAL A 224 29.20 40.75 -10.09
C VAL A 224 29.77 40.43 -11.47
N ASN A 225 29.74 39.16 -11.86
CA ASN A 225 29.94 38.76 -13.26
C ASN A 225 28.71 38.00 -13.72
N SER A 226 27.82 38.72 -14.41
CA SER A 226 26.54 38.21 -14.89
C SER A 226 26.63 36.89 -15.65
N THR A 227 27.67 36.64 -16.45
CA THR A 227 27.80 35.40 -17.22
C THR A 227 28.20 34.22 -16.34
N ALA A 228 29.22 34.39 -15.52
CA ALA A 228 29.72 33.34 -14.63
C ALA A 228 28.71 32.98 -13.52
N GLU A 229 27.94 33.95 -13.04
CA GLU A 229 26.85 33.72 -12.09
C GLU A 229 25.66 33.05 -12.75
N ALA A 230 25.29 33.46 -13.98
CA ALA A 230 24.24 32.78 -14.74
C ALA A 230 24.59 31.31 -14.99
N ASP A 231 25.84 31.02 -15.37
CA ASP A 231 26.33 29.65 -15.55
C ASP A 231 26.27 28.85 -14.24
N PHE A 232 26.69 29.41 -13.10
CA PHE A 232 26.58 28.74 -11.80
C PHE A 232 25.12 28.46 -11.41
N LEU A 233 24.23 29.43 -11.60
CA LEU A 233 22.80 29.25 -11.34
C LEU A 233 22.16 28.23 -12.28
N ASP A 234 22.64 28.12 -13.52
CA ASP A 234 22.24 27.10 -14.47
C ASP A 234 22.69 25.71 -13.99
N MET A 235 23.95 25.57 -13.56
CA MET A 235 24.47 24.34 -12.95
C MET A 235 23.65 23.91 -11.72
N ALA A 236 23.41 24.84 -10.80
CA ALA A 236 22.65 24.57 -9.57
C ALA A 236 21.23 24.09 -9.89
N ARG A 237 20.54 24.74 -10.84
CA ARG A 237 19.22 24.33 -11.33
C ARG A 237 19.23 22.95 -11.99
N HIS A 238 20.25 22.64 -12.79
CA HIS A 238 20.39 21.31 -13.39
C HIS A 238 20.59 20.23 -12.33
N VAL A 239 21.43 20.48 -11.32
CA VAL A 239 21.66 19.57 -10.19
C VAL A 239 20.38 19.39 -9.38
N GLU A 240 19.66 20.48 -9.10
CA GLU A 240 18.38 20.45 -8.39
C GLU A 240 17.33 19.63 -9.16
N GLY A 241 17.13 19.90 -10.45
CA GLY A 241 16.17 19.15 -11.28
C GLY A 241 16.55 17.68 -11.48
N ALA A 242 17.85 17.37 -11.60
CA ALA A 242 18.33 15.99 -11.64
C ALA A 242 18.06 15.27 -10.30
N SER A 243 18.27 15.96 -9.18
CA SER A 243 18.02 15.41 -7.86
C SER A 243 16.53 15.25 -7.55
N GLU A 244 15.70 16.20 -7.97
CA GLU A 244 14.24 16.12 -7.83
C GLU A 244 13.65 15.00 -8.68
N SER A 245 14.07 14.86 -9.94
CA SER A 245 13.63 13.74 -10.80
C SER A 245 14.00 12.37 -10.19
N LEU A 246 15.18 12.26 -9.55
CA LEU A 246 15.58 11.05 -8.82
C LEU A 246 14.71 10.80 -7.57
N ALA A 247 14.36 11.85 -6.83
CA ALA A 247 13.50 11.75 -5.65
C ALA A 247 12.08 11.31 -6.04
N GLN A 248 11.51 11.89 -7.10
CA GLN A 248 10.21 11.51 -7.63
C GLN A 248 10.22 10.07 -8.15
N TYR A 249 11.25 9.68 -8.91
CA TYR A 249 11.44 8.30 -9.36
C TYR A 249 11.52 7.32 -8.18
N SER A 250 12.27 7.67 -7.13
CA SER A 250 12.43 6.85 -5.93
C SER A 250 11.09 6.69 -5.19
N ALA A 251 10.30 7.76 -5.04
CA ALA A 251 8.97 7.70 -4.41
C ALA A 251 8.00 6.78 -5.18
N VAL A 252 7.95 6.88 -6.51
CA VAL A 252 7.12 6.00 -7.35
C VAL A 252 7.62 4.56 -7.29
N THR A 253 8.93 4.34 -7.36
CA THR A 253 9.51 2.98 -7.31
C THR A 253 9.28 2.32 -5.95
N SER A 254 9.41 3.05 -4.84
CA SER A 254 9.04 2.54 -3.51
C SER A 254 7.56 2.13 -3.46
N THR A 255 6.67 2.93 -4.04
CA THR A 255 5.25 2.60 -4.14
C THR A 255 5.02 1.33 -4.97
N VAL A 256 5.71 1.20 -6.10
CA VAL A 256 5.67 0.01 -6.97
C VAL A 256 6.13 -1.26 -6.22
N VAL A 257 7.20 -1.17 -5.42
CA VAL A 257 7.71 -2.28 -4.61
C VAL A 257 6.70 -2.66 -3.52
N THR A 258 6.13 -1.68 -2.82
CA THR A 258 5.08 -1.95 -1.82
C THR A 258 3.86 -2.63 -2.43
N LEU A 259 3.38 -2.17 -3.59
CA LEU A 259 2.29 -2.82 -4.31
C LEU A 259 2.67 -4.21 -4.82
N PHE A 260 3.93 -4.43 -5.21
CA PHE A 260 4.42 -5.75 -5.59
C PHE A 260 4.36 -6.74 -4.42
N ILE A 261 4.69 -6.31 -3.20
CA ILE A 261 4.54 -7.15 -2.00
C ILE A 261 3.08 -7.54 -1.80
N LEU A 262 2.15 -6.60 -1.92
CA LEU A 262 0.71 -6.90 -1.81
C LEU A 262 0.24 -7.85 -2.93
N ARG A 263 0.75 -7.68 -4.15
CA ARG A 263 0.50 -8.60 -5.27
C ARG A 263 1.04 -10.00 -4.98
N ALA A 264 2.23 -10.09 -4.38
CA ALA A 264 2.82 -11.36 -3.98
C ALA A 264 1.94 -12.06 -2.93
N VAL A 265 1.44 -11.34 -1.93
CA VAL A 265 0.49 -11.88 -0.93
C VAL A 265 -0.78 -12.43 -1.61
N LYS A 266 -1.37 -11.69 -2.56
CA LYS A 266 -2.51 -12.19 -3.36
C LYS A 266 -2.16 -13.46 -4.14
N SER A 267 -0.94 -13.56 -4.67
CA SER A 267 -0.50 -14.75 -5.42
C SER A 267 -0.29 -16.00 -4.55
N MET A 268 -0.16 -15.83 -3.23
CA MET A 268 0.05 -16.93 -2.27
C MET A 268 -1.23 -17.71 -1.93
N ASP A 269 -2.38 -17.34 -2.51
CA ASP A 269 -3.66 -18.07 -2.37
C ASP A 269 -3.63 -19.51 -2.96
N PHE A 270 -2.54 -19.91 -3.61
CA PHE A 270 -2.33 -21.29 -4.08
C PHE A 270 -2.26 -22.31 -2.94
N GLN A 271 -1.82 -21.91 -1.73
CA GLN A 271 -1.65 -22.82 -0.61
C GLN A 271 -2.81 -22.73 0.39
N ALA A 272 -3.43 -23.87 0.72
CA ALA A 272 -4.60 -23.93 1.61
C ALA A 272 -4.41 -23.25 2.99
N HIS A 273 -3.20 -23.30 3.56
CA HIS A 273 -2.91 -22.67 4.85
C HIS A 273 -2.58 -21.17 4.76
N LEU A 274 -1.92 -20.72 3.69
CA LEU A 274 -1.55 -19.29 3.51
C LEU A 274 -2.72 -18.47 2.95
N GLY A 275 -3.59 -19.08 2.14
CA GLY A 275 -4.80 -18.45 1.62
C GLY A 275 -5.92 -18.30 2.67
N LEU A 276 -5.79 -18.90 3.86
CA LEU A 276 -6.76 -18.73 4.95
C LEU A 276 -6.89 -17.27 5.37
N LEU A 277 -5.78 -16.52 5.40
CA LEU A 277 -5.79 -15.09 5.77
C LEU A 277 -6.51 -14.24 4.71
N SER A 278 -6.18 -14.43 3.42
CA SER A 278 -6.81 -13.73 2.29
C SER A 278 -8.32 -14.01 2.24
N ARG A 279 -8.72 -15.28 2.40
CA ARG A 279 -10.13 -15.70 2.42
C ARG A 279 -10.87 -15.15 3.64
N THR A 280 -10.26 -15.16 4.82
CA THR A 280 -10.84 -14.58 6.03
C THR A 280 -11.10 -13.08 5.84
N LEU A 281 -10.11 -12.34 5.37
CA LEU A 281 -10.24 -10.91 5.12
C LEU A 281 -11.30 -10.60 4.04
N SER A 282 -11.33 -11.39 2.97
CA SER A 282 -12.33 -11.27 1.90
C SER A 282 -13.75 -11.56 2.40
N ALA A 283 -13.91 -12.57 3.28
CA ALA A 283 -15.19 -12.93 3.87
C ALA A 283 -15.73 -11.86 4.82
N THR A 284 -14.86 -11.15 5.56
CA THR A 284 -15.26 -10.11 6.53
C THR A 284 -15.19 -8.68 6.00
N ILE A 285 -14.84 -8.48 4.73
CA ILE A 285 -14.54 -7.13 4.19
C ILE A 285 -15.73 -6.18 4.35
N ASN A 286 -16.96 -6.67 4.21
CA ASN A 286 -18.16 -5.86 4.37
C ASN A 286 -18.35 -5.42 5.82
N ASP A 287 -18.19 -6.32 6.78
CA ASP A 287 -18.31 -6.00 8.21
C ASP A 287 -17.21 -5.03 8.64
N LEU A 288 -15.99 -5.27 8.15
CA LEU A 288 -14.84 -4.41 8.37
C LEU A 288 -15.03 -3.01 7.79
N ALA A 289 -15.66 -2.87 6.62
CA ALA A 289 -15.96 -1.58 6.01
C ALA A 289 -16.94 -0.75 6.85
N HIS A 290 -18.00 -1.36 7.37
CA HIS A 290 -18.93 -0.67 8.28
C HIS A 290 -18.26 -0.28 9.60
N PHE A 291 -17.42 -1.16 10.15
CA PHE A 291 -16.62 -0.86 11.33
C PHE A 291 -15.67 0.34 11.08
N PHE A 292 -14.94 0.35 9.97
CA PHE A 292 -14.03 1.45 9.63
C PHE A 292 -14.76 2.78 9.42
N PHE A 293 -15.99 2.75 8.89
CA PHE A 293 -16.81 3.96 8.79
C PHE A 293 -17.10 4.56 10.17
N VAL A 294 -17.55 3.74 11.13
CA VAL A 294 -17.82 4.18 12.51
C VAL A 294 -16.52 4.63 13.18
N TRP A 295 -15.44 3.85 13.04
CA TRP A 295 -14.12 4.18 13.58
C TRP A 295 -13.60 5.52 13.04
N LEU A 296 -13.73 5.79 11.74
CA LEU A 296 -13.30 7.04 11.12
C LEU A 296 -14.08 8.25 11.66
N VAL A 297 -15.39 8.12 11.84
CA VAL A 297 -16.22 9.20 12.42
C VAL A 297 -15.80 9.51 13.86
N VAL A 298 -15.53 8.46 14.66
CA VAL A 298 -15.04 8.62 16.03
C VAL A 298 -13.65 9.26 16.04
N MET A 299 -12.73 8.80 15.19
CA MET A 299 -11.38 9.35 15.07
C MET A 299 -11.39 10.81 14.65
N LEU A 300 -12.19 11.18 13.65
CA LEU A 300 -12.33 12.57 13.21
C LEU A 300 -12.92 13.46 14.31
N SER A 301 -13.85 12.95 15.10
CA SER A 301 -14.43 13.68 16.24
C SER A 301 -13.38 13.94 17.32
N TYR A 302 -12.56 12.94 17.65
CA TYR A 302 -11.45 13.10 18.59
C TYR A 302 -10.34 13.98 18.03
N ALA A 303 -10.05 13.93 16.73
CA ALA A 303 -9.07 14.78 16.07
C ALA A 303 -9.50 16.25 16.11
N ALA A 304 -10.76 16.54 15.76
CA ALA A 304 -11.32 17.89 15.85
C ALA A 304 -11.29 18.42 17.29
N SER A 305 -11.70 17.59 18.26
CA SER A 305 -11.60 17.94 19.69
C SER A 305 -10.14 18.17 20.13
N GLY A 306 -9.19 17.38 19.63
CA GLY A 306 -7.77 17.50 19.95
C GLY A 306 -7.16 18.79 19.40
N VAL A 307 -7.48 19.16 18.16
CA VAL A 307 -7.07 20.45 17.57
C VAL A 307 -7.61 21.61 18.38
N GLN A 308 -8.87 21.56 18.79
CA GLN A 308 -9.46 22.65 19.58
C GLN A 308 -8.85 22.78 20.98
N LEU A 309 -8.54 21.66 21.64
CA LEU A 309 -7.99 21.67 23.00
C LEU A 309 -6.49 21.99 23.03
N PHE A 310 -5.71 21.45 22.09
CA PHE A 310 -4.26 21.38 22.17
C PHE A 310 -3.53 21.97 20.96
N GLY A 311 -4.24 22.29 19.87
CA GLY A 311 -3.64 22.72 18.61
C GLY A 311 -2.86 24.04 18.67
N HIS A 312 -3.14 24.89 19.65
CA HIS A 312 -2.40 26.13 19.89
C HIS A 312 -1.05 25.92 20.56
N ALA A 313 -0.87 24.82 21.30
CA ALA A 313 0.32 24.55 22.09
C ALA A 313 1.26 23.52 21.42
N MET A 314 0.75 22.73 20.47
CA MET A 314 1.46 21.59 19.91
C MET A 314 1.30 21.46 18.40
N ASP A 315 2.42 21.31 17.70
CA ASP A 315 2.39 21.15 16.25
C ASP A 315 1.79 19.80 15.80
N SER A 316 1.97 18.72 16.57
CA SER A 316 1.42 17.40 16.21
C SER A 316 -0.11 17.35 16.13
N VAL A 317 -0.80 18.33 16.71
CA VAL A 317 -2.26 18.47 16.72
C VAL A 317 -2.70 19.85 16.23
N SER A 318 -1.83 20.60 15.53
CA SER A 318 -2.14 21.95 15.04
C SER A 318 -3.16 21.95 13.90
N THR A 319 -3.10 20.94 13.03
CA THR A 319 -4.05 20.76 11.92
C THR A 319 -4.82 19.45 12.07
N LEU A 320 -6.01 19.38 11.46
CA LEU A 320 -6.84 18.18 11.51
C LEU A 320 -6.10 16.95 10.96
N THR A 321 -5.33 17.12 9.88
CA THR A 321 -4.54 16.04 9.28
C THR A 321 -3.42 15.57 10.22
N LYS A 322 -2.66 16.50 10.82
CA LYS A 322 -1.61 16.16 11.79
C LYS A 322 -2.22 15.46 13.02
N ALA A 323 -3.35 15.96 13.52
CA ALA A 323 -4.07 15.37 14.64
C ALA A 323 -4.60 13.96 14.34
N MET A 324 -5.12 13.71 13.14
CA MET A 324 -5.55 12.36 12.72
C MET A 324 -4.39 11.37 12.70
N VAL A 325 -3.25 11.79 12.13
CA VAL A 325 -2.03 10.98 12.08
C VAL A 325 -1.50 10.71 13.50
N PHE A 326 -1.47 11.74 14.35
CA PHE A 326 -1.09 11.62 15.76
C PHE A 326 -1.98 10.61 16.51
N LEU A 327 -3.30 10.73 16.39
CA LEU A 327 -4.23 9.80 17.04
C LEU A 327 -4.11 8.37 16.51
N PHE A 328 -3.82 8.21 15.21
CA PHE A 328 -3.56 6.89 14.64
C PHE A 328 -2.30 6.26 15.23
N TYR A 329 -1.19 7.01 15.27
CA TYR A 329 0.03 6.56 15.94
C TYR A 329 -0.24 6.20 17.40
N GLN A 330 -1.05 6.99 18.10
CA GLN A 330 -1.37 6.73 19.49
C GLN A 330 -2.17 5.44 19.68
N THR A 331 -3.09 5.15 18.76
CA THR A 331 -3.89 3.92 18.80
C THR A 331 -3.01 2.67 18.65
N VAL A 332 -1.94 2.75 17.85
CA VAL A 332 -1.02 1.62 17.59
C VAL A 332 0.08 1.52 18.64
N ALA A 333 0.71 2.63 19.01
CA ALA A 333 1.86 2.67 19.90
C ALA A 333 1.49 2.37 21.36
N LEU A 334 0.25 2.67 21.75
CA LEU A 334 -0.28 2.39 23.09
C LEU A 334 0.49 3.01 24.27
N ASP A 335 1.29 4.03 24.00
CA ASP A 335 2.10 4.68 25.02
C ASP A 335 1.63 6.12 25.24
N PRO A 336 0.83 6.40 26.28
CA PRO A 336 0.40 7.76 26.58
C PRO A 336 1.53 8.64 27.14
N THR A 337 2.65 8.05 27.59
CA THR A 337 3.69 8.80 28.32
C THR A 337 4.47 9.76 27.44
N VAL A 338 4.61 9.45 26.15
CA VAL A 338 5.40 10.22 25.18
C VAL A 338 4.91 11.67 25.02
N PHE A 339 3.61 11.92 25.19
CA PHE A 339 3.01 13.25 25.03
C PHE A 339 2.28 13.75 26.27
N TYR A 340 2.19 12.94 27.33
CA TYR A 340 1.44 13.29 28.54
C TYR A 340 1.89 14.63 29.13
N ASP A 341 3.20 14.84 29.22
CA ASP A 341 3.76 16.06 29.79
C ASP A 341 3.45 17.30 28.94
N GLN A 342 3.49 17.17 27.61
CA GLN A 342 3.19 18.26 26.69
C GLN A 342 1.69 18.62 26.73
N PHE A 343 0.80 17.62 26.77
CA PHE A 343 -0.64 17.84 26.77
C PHE A 343 -1.17 18.34 28.12
N LYS A 344 -0.56 17.92 29.24
CA LYS A 344 -0.97 18.35 30.59
C LYS A 344 -0.90 19.87 30.78
N HIS A 345 0.02 20.54 30.10
CA HIS A 345 0.20 21.99 30.21
C HIS A 345 -0.64 22.80 29.21
N ALA A 346 -1.16 22.15 28.17
CA ALA A 346 -1.92 22.81 27.10
C ALA A 346 -3.39 23.06 27.43
N ALA A 347 -4.00 22.26 28.32
CA ALA A 347 -5.41 22.40 28.71
C ALA A 347 -5.60 22.24 30.23
N PRO A 348 -6.74 22.69 30.79
CA PRO A 348 -7.07 22.39 32.18
C PRO A 348 -7.01 20.89 32.45
N TYR A 349 -6.32 20.51 33.53
CA TYR A 349 -5.99 19.11 33.84
C TYR A 349 -7.18 18.14 33.74
N TRP A 350 -8.36 18.55 34.23
CA TRP A 350 -9.54 17.71 34.22
C TRP A 350 -10.09 17.46 32.80
N VAL A 351 -10.03 18.46 31.91
CA VAL A 351 -10.49 18.32 30.50
C VAL A 351 -9.56 17.38 29.76
N PHE A 352 -8.26 17.58 29.94
CA PHE A 352 -7.24 16.71 29.36
C PHE A 352 -7.42 15.25 29.82
N GLN A 353 -7.60 15.04 31.12
CA GLN A 353 -7.78 13.70 31.68
C GLN A 353 -9.05 13.04 31.15
N LEU A 354 -10.17 13.77 31.06
CA LEU A 354 -11.40 13.24 30.48
C LEU A 354 -11.22 12.85 29.02
N TRP A 355 -10.62 13.73 28.21
CA TRP A 355 -10.38 13.47 26.78
C TRP A 355 -9.47 12.25 26.57
N LEU A 356 -8.38 12.14 27.35
CA LEU A 356 -7.43 11.03 27.24
C LEU A 356 -8.08 9.69 27.63
N TRP A 357 -8.74 9.63 28.79
CA TRP A 357 -9.37 8.39 29.25
C TRP A 357 -10.57 8.00 28.41
N SER A 358 -11.37 8.96 27.93
CA SER A 358 -12.47 8.65 27.03
C SER A 358 -11.96 8.12 25.69
N PHE A 359 -10.87 8.68 25.16
CA PHE A 359 -10.22 8.18 23.94
C PHE A 359 -9.71 6.75 24.14
N LEU A 360 -8.94 6.49 25.20
CA LEU A 360 -8.41 5.15 25.51
C LEU A 360 -9.55 4.13 25.71
N PHE A 361 -10.62 4.51 26.40
CA PHE A 361 -11.75 3.61 26.62
C PHE A 361 -12.52 3.33 25.33
N VAL A 362 -12.89 4.35 24.56
CA VAL A 362 -13.73 4.18 23.36
C VAL A 362 -12.93 3.60 22.19
N VAL A 363 -11.81 4.22 21.83
CA VAL A 363 -11.05 3.84 20.63
C VAL A 363 -10.19 2.61 20.90
N TRP A 364 -9.49 2.56 22.03
CA TRP A 364 -8.61 1.44 22.29
C TRP A 364 -9.33 0.23 22.90
N LEU A 365 -10.09 0.36 23.98
CA LEU A 365 -10.77 -0.82 24.57
C LEU A 365 -11.97 -1.28 23.75
N ILE A 366 -12.86 -0.40 23.31
CA ILE A 366 -14.09 -0.84 22.62
C ILE A 366 -13.79 -1.11 21.14
N MET A 367 -13.35 -0.10 20.37
CA MET A 367 -13.22 -0.27 18.91
C MET A 367 -12.19 -1.33 18.53
N PHE A 368 -11.03 -1.40 19.19
CA PHE A 368 -10.03 -2.44 18.87
C PHE A 368 -10.53 -3.85 19.17
N ASN A 369 -11.25 -4.06 20.28
CA ASN A 369 -11.81 -5.38 20.60
C ASN A 369 -12.94 -5.77 19.63
N VAL A 370 -13.74 -4.81 19.16
CA VAL A 370 -14.74 -5.07 18.12
C VAL A 370 -14.06 -5.48 16.80
N LEU A 371 -12.97 -4.81 16.41
CA LEU A 371 -12.18 -5.18 15.23
C LEU A 371 -11.68 -6.63 15.32
N VAL A 372 -11.08 -6.98 16.46
CA VAL A 372 -10.58 -8.35 16.69
C VAL A 372 -11.71 -9.38 16.66
N SER A 373 -12.88 -9.05 17.23
CA SER A 373 -14.05 -9.94 17.19
C SER A 373 -14.49 -10.24 15.75
N ILE A 374 -14.62 -9.21 14.91
CA ILE A 374 -15.00 -9.38 13.50
C ILE A 374 -14.01 -10.29 12.77
N LEU A 375 -12.71 -10.12 13.02
CA LEU A 375 -11.67 -10.95 12.40
C LEU A 375 -11.73 -12.41 12.89
N ILE A 376 -11.97 -12.65 14.18
CA ILE A 376 -12.11 -14.00 14.74
C ILE A 376 -13.34 -14.70 14.16
N ASP A 377 -14.48 -14.01 14.10
CA ASP A 377 -15.72 -14.57 13.53
C ASP A 377 -15.55 -14.96 12.06
N GLY A 378 -14.85 -14.11 11.29
CA GLY A 378 -14.44 -14.43 9.92
C GLY A 378 -13.55 -15.65 9.82
N TYR A 379 -12.54 -15.72 10.69
CA TYR A 379 -11.59 -16.83 10.71
C TYR A 379 -12.28 -18.15 11.00
N VAL A 380 -13.17 -18.18 12.00
CA VAL A 380 -13.95 -19.38 12.37
C VAL A 380 -14.81 -19.82 11.19
N LYS A 381 -15.53 -18.89 10.54
CA LYS A 381 -16.36 -19.19 9.37
C LYS A 381 -15.56 -19.83 8.22
N VAL A 382 -14.44 -19.24 7.83
CA VAL A 382 -13.62 -19.77 6.73
C VAL A 382 -12.95 -21.08 7.12
N LYS A 383 -12.59 -21.26 8.39
CA LYS A 383 -12.02 -22.52 8.90
C LYS A 383 -13.03 -23.67 8.85
N GLU A 384 -14.29 -23.41 9.20
CA GLU A 384 -15.37 -24.40 9.08
C GLU A 384 -15.63 -24.78 7.62
N GLU A 385 -15.66 -23.80 6.71
CA GLU A 385 -15.78 -24.03 5.26
C GLU A 385 -14.58 -24.78 4.67
N SER A 386 -13.39 -24.59 5.25
CA SER A 386 -12.13 -25.26 4.84
C SER A 386 -11.89 -26.60 5.54
N GLY A 387 -12.86 -27.08 6.34
CA GLY A 387 -12.77 -28.28 7.21
C GLY A 387 -12.55 -29.63 6.52
N GLN A 388 -12.14 -29.67 5.25
CA GLN A 388 -11.73 -30.89 4.54
C GLN A 388 -10.42 -30.75 3.72
N ALA A 389 -9.68 -29.64 3.84
CA ALA A 389 -8.40 -29.52 3.13
C ALA A 389 -7.32 -30.39 3.80
N ARG A 390 -6.80 -31.37 3.06
CA ARG A 390 -5.67 -32.24 3.47
C ARG A 390 -4.43 -31.42 3.86
N GLY A 391 -3.57 -32.00 4.69
CA GLY A 391 -2.37 -31.31 5.18
C GLY A 391 -1.35 -30.99 4.07
N LEU A 392 -0.67 -29.84 4.19
CA LEU A 392 0.33 -29.34 3.23
C LEU A 392 1.39 -30.38 2.82
N PHE A 393 1.92 -31.11 3.79
CA PHE A 393 2.97 -32.10 3.55
C PHE A 393 2.46 -33.34 2.83
N GLU A 394 1.18 -33.66 3.00
CA GLU A 394 0.53 -34.80 2.35
C GLU A 394 0.25 -34.47 0.88
N GLU A 395 -0.22 -33.25 0.60
CA GLU A 395 -0.51 -32.77 -0.75
C GLU A 395 0.76 -32.48 -1.57
N VAL A 396 1.77 -31.84 -0.96
CA VAL A 396 3.09 -31.64 -1.59
C VAL A 396 3.81 -32.97 -1.76
N GLY A 397 3.69 -33.89 -0.79
CA GLY A 397 4.21 -35.25 -0.88
C GLY A 397 3.59 -36.01 -2.06
N ASP A 398 2.28 -35.95 -2.23
CA ASP A 398 1.58 -36.57 -3.35
C ASP A 398 1.96 -35.92 -4.69
N HIS A 399 2.06 -34.59 -4.77
CA HIS A 399 2.47 -33.90 -5.99
C HIS A 399 3.93 -34.17 -6.38
N ILE A 400 4.85 -34.23 -5.41
CA ILE A 400 6.24 -34.62 -5.66
C ILE A 400 6.32 -36.09 -6.06
N THR A 401 5.57 -36.97 -5.39
CA THR A 401 5.55 -38.40 -5.72
C THR A 401 4.91 -38.65 -7.09
N HIS A 402 3.90 -37.87 -7.46
CA HIS A 402 3.25 -37.94 -8.77
C HIS A 402 4.11 -37.31 -9.87
N ALA A 403 4.80 -36.19 -9.61
CA ALA A 403 5.75 -35.59 -10.54
C ALA A 403 6.95 -36.52 -10.75
N PHE A 404 7.50 -37.07 -9.68
CA PHE A 404 8.59 -38.05 -9.71
C PHE A 404 8.16 -39.34 -10.42
N ARG A 405 6.96 -39.87 -10.15
CA ARG A 405 6.39 -41.00 -10.89
C ARG A 405 6.11 -40.66 -12.35
N SER A 406 5.72 -39.43 -12.68
CA SER A 406 5.50 -39.03 -14.08
C SER A 406 6.81 -38.84 -14.85
N LEU A 407 7.89 -38.48 -14.16
CA LEU A 407 9.24 -38.36 -14.71
C LEU A 407 10.00 -39.70 -14.76
N THR A 408 9.68 -40.64 -13.86
CA THR A 408 10.32 -41.97 -13.78
C THR A 408 9.51 -43.09 -14.42
N SER A 409 8.21 -42.87 -14.67
CA SER A 409 7.39 -43.77 -15.46
C SER A 409 7.79 -43.63 -16.93
N SER A 410 8.49 -44.65 -17.41
CA SER A 410 8.74 -44.87 -18.83
C SER A 410 7.45 -44.70 -19.64
N LYS A 411 7.57 -44.24 -20.90
CA LYS A 411 6.50 -44.04 -21.90
C LYS A 411 5.71 -45.33 -22.26
N SER A 412 5.35 -46.19 -21.31
CA SER A 412 4.75 -47.51 -21.59
C SER A 412 3.28 -47.64 -21.19
N ALA A 413 2.59 -46.57 -20.79
CA ALA A 413 1.14 -46.63 -20.53
C ALA A 413 0.42 -45.35 -20.94
N PHE A 414 0.67 -44.85 -22.16
CA PHE A 414 -0.27 -43.91 -22.77
C PHE A 414 -1.46 -44.74 -23.29
N MET A 415 -2.55 -44.80 -22.52
CA MET A 415 -3.80 -45.38 -23.01
C MET A 415 -4.44 -44.40 -23.98
N SER A 416 -4.71 -44.84 -25.21
CA SER A 416 -5.45 -44.01 -26.17
C SER A 416 -6.90 -43.82 -25.70
N ASP A 417 -7.51 -42.69 -26.04
CA ASP A 417 -8.90 -42.35 -25.64
C ASP A 417 -9.91 -43.46 -25.99
N SER A 418 -9.65 -44.24 -27.04
CA SER A 418 -10.43 -45.43 -27.41
C SER A 418 -10.36 -46.58 -26.41
N GLN A 419 -9.19 -46.82 -25.81
CA GLN A 419 -8.99 -47.86 -24.79
C GLN A 419 -9.55 -47.43 -23.44
N VAL A 420 -9.44 -46.13 -23.11
CA VAL A 420 -10.09 -45.54 -21.93
C VAL A 420 -11.60 -45.65 -22.07
N MET A 421 -12.17 -45.27 -23.22
CA MET A 421 -13.60 -45.41 -23.50
C MET A 421 -14.05 -46.88 -23.43
N ALA A 422 -13.27 -47.83 -23.92
CA ALA A 422 -13.58 -49.26 -23.83
C ALA A 422 -13.56 -49.76 -22.37
N CYS A 423 -12.59 -49.34 -21.55
CA CYS A 423 -12.57 -49.65 -20.12
C CYS A 423 -13.77 -49.02 -19.38
N LEU A 424 -14.08 -47.76 -19.67
CA LEU A 424 -15.23 -47.07 -19.06
C LEU A 424 -16.55 -47.71 -19.46
N LEU A 425 -16.69 -48.18 -20.70
CA LEU A 425 -17.88 -48.92 -21.15
C LEU A 425 -17.98 -50.31 -20.52
N ALA A 426 -16.86 -51.03 -20.36
CA ALA A 426 -16.81 -52.31 -19.66
C ALA A 426 -17.19 -52.15 -18.18
N GLN A 427 -16.72 -51.08 -17.53
CA GLN A 427 -17.03 -50.76 -16.14
C GLN A 427 -18.47 -50.24 -15.96
N LYS A 428 -18.98 -49.48 -16.94
CA LYS A 428 -20.39 -49.05 -17.01
C LYS A 428 -21.36 -50.22 -17.20
N GLY A 429 -20.94 -51.29 -17.87
CA GLY A 429 -21.72 -52.53 -17.98
C GLY A 429 -21.94 -53.26 -16.65
N GLY A 430 -21.11 -52.96 -15.64
CA GLY A 430 -21.25 -53.46 -14.26
C GLY A 430 -21.95 -52.50 -13.30
N MET A 431 -22.27 -51.28 -13.72
CA MET A 431 -23.00 -50.33 -12.87
C MET A 431 -24.52 -50.52 -13.01
N PRO A 432 -25.30 -50.41 -11.91
CA PRO A 432 -26.75 -50.41 -11.98
C PRO A 432 -27.22 -49.28 -12.90
N SER A 433 -28.26 -49.54 -13.68
CA SER A 433 -28.84 -48.50 -14.55
C SER A 433 -29.26 -47.28 -13.72
N THR A 434 -29.24 -46.08 -14.30
CA THR A 434 -29.65 -44.84 -13.63
C THR A 434 -31.06 -44.91 -13.02
N ARG A 435 -31.93 -45.81 -13.52
CA ARG A 435 -33.22 -46.13 -12.90
C ARG A 435 -33.09 -46.95 -11.62
N GLN A 436 -32.29 -48.01 -11.62
CA GLN A 436 -32.05 -48.84 -10.43
C GLN A 436 -31.34 -48.04 -9.34
N LEU A 437 -30.35 -47.22 -9.70
CA LEU A 437 -29.66 -46.33 -8.76
C LEU A 437 -30.61 -45.29 -8.18
N ARG A 438 -31.55 -44.77 -8.99
CA ARG A 438 -32.61 -43.86 -8.53
C ARG A 438 -33.63 -44.57 -7.64
N GLU A 439 -34.01 -45.81 -7.93
CA GLU A 439 -34.92 -46.61 -7.09
C GLU A 439 -34.27 -46.94 -5.74
N VAL A 440 -33.00 -47.33 -5.71
CA VAL A 440 -32.25 -47.59 -4.47
C VAL A 440 -32.07 -46.31 -3.65
N LEU A 441 -31.82 -45.17 -4.30
CA LEU A 441 -31.77 -43.88 -3.61
C LEU A 441 -33.14 -43.48 -3.06
N LEU A 442 -34.21 -43.68 -3.83
CA LEU A 442 -35.57 -43.36 -3.37
C LEU A 442 -36.01 -44.28 -2.23
N SER A 443 -35.63 -45.56 -2.24
CA SER A 443 -35.89 -46.48 -1.12
C SER A 443 -35.05 -46.13 0.11
N SER A 444 -33.78 -45.72 -0.06
CA SER A 444 -32.97 -45.28 1.08
C SER A 444 -33.44 -43.96 1.68
N ILE A 445 -34.08 -43.11 0.87
CA ILE A 445 -34.64 -41.84 1.33
C ILE A 445 -35.98 -42.08 2.05
N SER A 446 -36.84 -43.01 1.60
CA SER A 446 -38.09 -43.32 2.31
C SER A 446 -37.83 -43.91 3.70
N ASP A 447 -36.82 -44.77 3.85
CA ASP A 447 -36.46 -45.36 5.15
C ASP A 447 -35.86 -44.36 6.16
N SER A 448 -35.66 -43.09 5.79
CA SER A 448 -34.95 -42.10 6.62
C SER A 448 -35.82 -40.96 7.18
N VAL A 449 -37.14 -41.01 7.00
CA VAL A 449 -38.04 -39.97 7.51
C VAL A 449 -38.44 -40.27 8.97
N THR A 450 -37.56 -39.92 9.91
CA THR A 450 -37.88 -39.95 11.34
C THR A 450 -38.49 -38.63 11.80
N VAL A 451 -39.70 -38.67 12.34
CA VAL A 451 -40.38 -37.47 12.87
C VAL A 451 -40.08 -37.39 14.37
N ARG A 452 -39.36 -36.34 14.78
CA ARG A 452 -39.00 -36.09 16.18
C ARG A 452 -40.07 -35.24 16.86
N LEU A 453 -40.76 -35.80 17.85
CA LEU A 453 -41.80 -35.10 18.62
C LEU A 453 -41.18 -34.32 19.80
N LYS A 454 -41.89 -33.29 20.29
CA LYS A 454 -41.49 -32.54 21.49
C LYS A 454 -41.46 -33.49 22.71
N GLY A 455 -40.26 -33.74 23.23
CA GLY A 455 -39.99 -34.73 24.28
C GLY A 455 -38.83 -35.68 23.96
N GLY A 456 -38.27 -35.63 22.74
CA GLY A 456 -37.07 -36.38 22.37
C GLY A 456 -37.32 -37.81 21.88
N VAL A 457 -38.59 -38.18 21.64
CA VAL A 457 -38.96 -39.47 21.07
C VAL A 457 -38.95 -39.37 19.54
N GLU A 458 -38.21 -40.26 18.89
CA GLU A 458 -38.13 -40.40 17.44
C GLU A 458 -39.05 -41.54 17.00
N ILE A 459 -39.95 -41.25 16.05
CA ILE A 459 -40.90 -42.23 15.53
C ILE A 459 -40.58 -42.47 14.06
N ASP A 460 -40.36 -43.74 13.73
CA ASP A 460 -40.13 -44.24 12.38
C ASP A 460 -41.46 -44.48 11.63
N GLU A 461 -41.44 -44.47 10.30
CA GLU A 461 -42.62 -44.59 9.43
C GLU A 461 -43.40 -45.89 9.68
N GLY A 462 -42.70 -47.00 9.93
CA GLY A 462 -43.31 -48.29 10.33
C GLY A 462 -44.04 -48.23 11.68
N THR A 463 -43.62 -47.33 12.58
CA THR A 463 -44.26 -47.12 13.88
C THR A 463 -45.48 -46.20 13.77
N MET A 464 -45.49 -45.27 12.80
CA MET A 464 -46.70 -44.47 12.50
C MET A 464 -47.83 -45.32 11.89
N VAL A 465 -47.49 -46.29 11.04
CA VAL A 465 -48.50 -47.18 10.42
C VAL A 465 -49.14 -48.12 11.46
N SER A 466 -48.38 -48.59 12.44
CA SER A 466 -48.94 -49.42 13.53
C SER A 466 -49.79 -48.63 14.54
N LEU A 467 -49.58 -47.32 14.67
CA LEU A 467 -50.40 -46.43 15.51
C LEU A 467 -51.70 -45.96 14.82
N THR A 468 -51.77 -46.03 13.50
CA THR A 468 -52.93 -45.55 12.70
C THR A 468 -53.84 -46.67 12.19
N THR A 469 -53.42 -47.92 12.31
CA THR A 469 -54.24 -49.08 11.96
C THR A 469 -55.03 -49.56 13.19
N GLU A 470 -56.36 -49.42 13.15
CA GLU A 470 -57.25 -50.00 14.16
C GLU A 470 -57.08 -51.54 14.20
N PRO A 471 -57.06 -52.16 15.39
CA PRO A 471 -56.98 -53.62 15.48
C PRO A 471 -58.29 -54.25 14.97
N PRO A 472 -58.23 -55.37 14.22
CA PRO A 472 -59.43 -56.08 13.84
C PRO A 472 -60.09 -56.68 15.09
N VAL A 473 -61.41 -56.51 15.20
CA VAL A 473 -62.25 -57.12 16.23
C VAL A 473 -62.09 -58.64 16.17
N ALA A 474 -61.33 -59.20 17.11
CA ALA A 474 -61.29 -60.63 17.37
C ALA A 474 -61.90 -60.89 18.75
N HIS A 475 -63.01 -61.62 18.74
CA HIS A 475 -63.70 -62.15 19.91
C HIS A 475 -62.74 -62.94 20.82
N GLU A 476 -62.55 -62.43 22.03
CA GLU A 476 -62.82 -63.12 23.30
C GLU A 476 -62.37 -64.59 23.41
N GLU A 477 -61.06 -64.83 23.56
CA GLU A 477 -60.49 -65.98 24.29
C GLU A 477 -58.95 -65.88 24.36
N SER A 478 -58.40 -65.04 25.26
CA SER A 478 -56.98 -65.12 25.68
C SER A 478 -56.67 -64.23 26.89
N ARG A 479 -57.66 -64.01 27.76
CA ARG A 479 -57.53 -63.18 28.97
C ARG A 479 -56.99 -63.95 30.19
N GLN A 480 -56.01 -64.85 29.98
CA GLN A 480 -55.44 -65.66 31.07
C GLN A 480 -53.91 -65.80 31.09
N GLN A 481 -53.15 -65.11 30.24
CA GLN A 481 -51.67 -65.20 30.26
C GLN A 481 -50.92 -63.91 30.66
N PHE A 482 -51.62 -62.89 31.15
CA PHE A 482 -51.02 -61.62 31.60
C PHE A 482 -51.00 -61.42 33.12
N LEU A 483 -51.00 -62.52 33.88
CA LEU A 483 -50.75 -62.54 35.32
C LEU A 483 -49.54 -63.43 35.61
N ASP A 484 -48.38 -63.01 35.13
CA ASP A 484 -47.07 -63.40 35.68
C ASP A 484 -46.00 -62.66 34.88
N PHE A 485 -45.58 -61.49 35.37
CA PHE A 485 -44.16 -61.11 35.39
C PHE A 485 -44.00 -59.84 36.22
N SER A 486 -43.75 -60.05 37.51
CA SER A 486 -43.32 -59.06 38.49
C SER A 486 -41.89 -58.60 38.20
N MET A 487 -41.68 -57.29 38.08
CA MET A 487 -40.36 -56.66 38.09
C MET A 487 -39.93 -56.38 39.55
N PRO A 488 -38.71 -56.76 39.98
CA PRO A 488 -38.24 -56.46 41.34
C PRO A 488 -37.65 -55.05 41.46
N LEU A 489 -37.96 -54.40 42.58
CA LEU A 489 -37.30 -53.22 43.13
C LEU A 489 -35.96 -53.60 43.79
N GLY A 490 -34.94 -52.76 43.61
CA GLY A 490 -33.65 -52.79 44.32
C GLY A 490 -32.51 -52.50 43.35
N GLU A 491 -31.45 -51.75 43.65
CA GLU A 491 -30.98 -51.07 44.86
C GLU A 491 -29.93 -50.06 44.35
N ALA A 492 -29.82 -48.93 45.04
CA ALA A 492 -28.75 -47.96 44.84
C ALA A 492 -27.73 -48.12 45.99
N ASP A 493 -26.58 -48.70 45.68
CA ASP A 493 -25.30 -48.49 46.38
C ASP A 493 -24.50 -47.46 45.54
N GLY A 494 -23.77 -46.48 46.05
CA GLY A 494 -23.23 -46.27 47.40
C GLY A 494 -21.72 -45.99 47.31
N ALA A 495 -21.32 -44.76 47.70
CA ALA A 495 -19.94 -44.26 47.96
C ALA A 495 -19.01 -44.01 46.74
N GLY A 496 -18.25 -42.92 46.63
CA GLY A 496 -17.82 -41.93 47.62
C GLY A 496 -16.30 -42.02 47.83
N ALA A 497 -15.53 -41.23 47.08
CA ALA A 497 -14.22 -40.68 47.42
C ALA A 497 -13.87 -39.56 46.43
#